data_AF-A0A353TEG2-F1
#
_entry.id   AF-A0A353TEG2-F1
#
_cell.length_a   1.000
_cell.length_b   1.000
_cell.length_c   1.000
_cell.angle_alpha   90.00
_cell.angle_beta   90.00
_cell.angle_gamma   90.00
#
_symmetry.space_group_name_H-M   'P 1'
#
loop_
_entity.id
_entity.type
_entity.pdbx_description
1 polymer ?
#
loop_
_entity_poly.entity_id
_entity_poly.type
_entity_poly.pdbx_seq_one_letter_code
_entity_poly.pdbx_strand_id
1 'polypeptide(L)'
;SRLSATGKVIVEISPNQVEHFAGNMLELKSRNGAPLMIMSATARKSLTMQQEKTISTYNKILSPELTTIETNGGGSARCMIAELFH
;
A
#
# COMPACT_ATOMS: atom_id res chain seq x y z
N SER A 1 14.12 -17.25 -1.68
CA SER A 1 14.78 -15.93 -1.56
C SER A 1 14.90 -15.56 -0.08
N ARG A 2 15.69 -14.54 0.32
CA ARG A 2 15.74 -14.10 1.74
C ARG A 2 14.36 -13.70 2.29
N LEU A 3 13.44 -13.25 1.42
CA LEU A 3 12.07 -12.89 1.77
C LEU A 3 11.24 -14.10 2.22
N SER A 4 11.33 -15.23 1.51
CA SER A 4 10.60 -16.46 1.84
C SER A 4 11.00 -17.05 3.20
N ALA A 5 12.21 -16.76 3.68
CA ALA A 5 12.71 -17.23 4.97
C ALA A 5 12.19 -16.42 6.18
N THR A 6 11.48 -15.31 5.95
CA THR A 6 11.02 -14.42 7.03
C THR A 6 9.77 -14.93 7.76
N GLY A 7 9.10 -15.96 7.24
CA GLY A 7 7.80 -16.43 7.75
C GLY A 7 6.64 -15.46 7.49
N LYS A 8 6.87 -14.36 6.78
CA LYS A 8 5.83 -13.40 6.40
C LYS A 8 5.04 -13.88 5.20
N VAL A 9 3.78 -13.43 5.13
CA VAL A 9 2.97 -13.62 3.93
C VAL A 9 3.52 -12.74 2.80
N ILE A 10 3.81 -13.36 1.67
CA ILE A 10 4.26 -12.65 0.46
C ILE A 10 3.02 -12.38 -0.40
N VAL A 11 2.79 -11.11 -0.69
CA VAL A 11 1.78 -10.65 -1.65
C VAL A 11 2.51 -10.22 -2.90
N GLU A 12 2.55 -11.09 -3.90
CA GLU A 12 3.13 -10.76 -5.21
C GLU A 12 2.26 -9.72 -5.92
N ILE A 13 2.88 -8.78 -6.62
CA ILE A 13 2.19 -7.80 -7.46
C ILE A 13 2.67 -7.92 -8.90
N SER A 14 1.77 -7.72 -9.85
CA SER A 14 2.10 -7.76 -11.28
C SER A 14 2.75 -6.44 -11.75
N PRO A 15 3.45 -6.43 -12.90
CA PRO A 15 3.95 -5.20 -13.49
C PRO A 15 2.84 -4.16 -13.72
N ASN A 16 1.65 -4.58 -14.14
CA ASN A 16 0.51 -3.69 -14.28
C ASN A 16 0.07 -3.08 -12.94
N GLN A 17 0.11 -3.85 -11.85
CA GLN A 17 -0.18 -3.30 -10.51
C GLN A 17 0.90 -2.30 -10.06
N VAL A 18 2.16 -2.51 -10.45
CA VAL A 18 3.25 -1.54 -10.20
C VAL A 18 2.98 -0.22 -10.92
N GLU A 19 2.57 -0.27 -12.20
CA GLU A 19 2.17 0.92 -12.97
C GLU A 19 0.98 1.66 -12.34
N HIS A 20 0.14 0.95 -11.58
CA HIS A 20 -0.99 1.51 -10.83
C HIS A 20 -0.66 1.77 -9.35
N PHE A 21 0.63 1.95 -9.02
CA PHE A 21 1.11 2.36 -7.70
C PHE A 21 0.92 1.34 -6.57
N ALA A 22 0.64 0.06 -6.84
CA ALA A 22 0.54 -0.96 -5.79
C ALA A 22 1.86 -1.16 -5.03
N GLY A 23 3.02 -0.83 -5.62
CA GLY A 23 4.30 -0.82 -4.89
C GLY A 23 4.48 0.40 -3.97
N ASN A 24 3.63 1.42 -4.08
CA ASN A 24 3.72 2.68 -3.34
C ASN A 24 2.81 2.72 -2.10
N MET A 25 2.49 1.55 -1.55
CA MET A 25 1.74 1.41 -0.30
C MET A 25 2.67 1.58 0.91
N LEU A 26 2.12 2.06 2.03
CA LEU A 26 2.86 2.21 3.28
C LEU A 26 2.01 1.78 4.46
N GLU A 27 2.58 0.98 5.35
CA GLU A 27 1.98 0.67 6.64
C GLU A 27 2.26 1.80 7.63
N LEU A 28 1.21 2.27 8.32
CA LEU A 28 1.29 3.23 9.42
C LEU A 28 0.59 2.67 10.66
N LYS A 29 0.89 3.27 11.82
CA LYS A 29 0.11 3.06 13.04
C LYS A 29 -0.84 4.23 13.25
N SER A 30 -2.10 3.93 13.49
CA SER A 30 -3.06 4.94 13.95
C SER A 30 -2.69 5.46 15.35
N ARG A 31 -3.39 6.51 15.81
CA ARG A 31 -3.22 7.05 17.17
C ARG A 31 -3.45 6.03 18.29
N ASN A 32 -4.30 5.02 18.05
CA ASN A 32 -4.56 3.93 19.01
C ASN A 32 -3.69 2.68 18.74
N GLY A 33 -2.66 2.79 17.90
CA GLY A 33 -1.71 1.71 17.61
C GLY A 33 -2.21 0.65 16.61
N ALA A 34 -3.41 0.80 16.06
CA ALA A 34 -3.93 -0.12 15.06
C ALA A 34 -3.18 0.04 13.72
N PRO A 35 -2.83 -1.07 13.04
CA PRO A 35 -2.13 -1.03 11.76
C PRO A 35 -3.08 -0.56 10.64
N LEU A 36 -2.58 0.40 9.86
CA LEU A 36 -3.24 0.95 8.69
C LEU A 36 -2.37 0.67 7.47
N MET A 37 -2.97 0.17 6.39
CA MET A 37 -2.30 0.12 5.10
C MET A 37 -2.81 1.29 4.26
N ILE A 38 -1.92 2.24 3.97
CA ILE A 38 -2.24 3.43 3.17
C ILE A 38 -1.81 3.17 1.72
N MET A 39 -2.72 3.43 0.79
CA MET A 39 -2.50 3.32 -0.66
C MET A 39 -3.39 4.30 -1.39
N SER A 40 -3.19 4.57 -2.68
CA SER A 40 -4.19 5.33 -3.45
C SER A 40 -5.39 4.44 -3.80
N ALA A 41 -6.51 5.06 -4.16
CA ALA A 41 -7.64 4.35 -4.74
C ALA A 41 -7.27 3.62 -6.04
N THR A 42 -6.37 4.20 -6.85
CA THR A 42 -5.79 3.58 -8.05
C THR A 42 -5.09 2.27 -7.71
N ALA A 43 -4.20 2.30 -6.71
CA ALA A 43 -3.50 1.11 -6.22
C ALA A 43 -4.48 0.04 -5.72
N ARG A 44 -5.47 0.42 -4.91
CA ARG A 44 -6.47 -0.52 -4.40
C ARG A 44 -7.26 -1.19 -5.52
N LYS A 45 -7.73 -0.41 -6.51
CA LYS A 45 -8.50 -0.92 -7.67
C LYS A 45 -7.68 -1.91 -8.53
N SER A 46 -6.35 -1.79 -8.52
CA SER A 46 -5.47 -2.73 -9.23
C SER A 46 -5.31 -4.07 -8.54
N LEU A 47 -5.60 -4.16 -7.23
CA LEU A 47 -5.47 -5.40 -6.47
C LEU A 47 -6.54 -6.42 -6.86
N THR A 48 -6.15 -7.68 -6.87
CA THR A 48 -7.09 -8.79 -6.87
C THR A 48 -7.80 -8.86 -5.51
N MET A 49 -9.01 -9.42 -5.51
CA MET A 49 -9.77 -9.65 -4.26
C MET A 49 -8.95 -10.45 -3.23
N GLN A 50 -8.14 -11.42 -3.68
CA GLN A 50 -7.32 -12.24 -2.78
C GLN A 50 -6.18 -11.44 -2.13
N GLN A 51 -5.51 -10.56 -2.89
CA GLN A 51 -4.48 -9.66 -2.35
C GLN A 51 -5.10 -8.68 -1.35
N GLU A 52 -6.22 -8.04 -1.70
CA GLU A 52 -6.92 -7.10 -0.82
C GLU A 52 -7.39 -7.77 0.48
N LYS A 53 -7.93 -8.98 0.39
CA LYS A 53 -8.33 -9.78 1.55
C LYS A 53 -7.13 -10.13 2.44
N THR A 54 -6.01 -10.50 1.83
CA THR A 54 -4.77 -10.84 2.56
C THR A 54 -4.25 -9.63 3.32
N ILE A 55 -4.18 -8.45 2.68
CA ILE A 55 -3.78 -7.19 3.33
C ILE A 55 -4.77 -6.83 4.45
N SER A 56 -6.08 -6.92 4.18
CA SER A 56 -7.13 -6.57 5.14
C SER A 56 -7.18 -7.47 6.37
N THR A 57 -6.55 -8.65 6.33
CA THR A 57 -6.43 -9.57 7.47
C THR A 57 -5.54 -8.97 8.56
N TYR A 58 -4.52 -8.19 8.17
CA TYR A 58 -3.53 -7.63 9.09
C TYR A 58 -3.72 -6.13 9.33
N ASN A 59 -4.27 -5.40 8.36
CA ASN A 59 -4.32 -3.95 8.36
C ASN A 59 -5.70 -3.45 7.96
N LYS A 60 -6.13 -2.30 8.51
CA LYS A 60 -7.23 -1.56 7.91
C LYS A 60 -6.73 -0.82 6.67
N ILE A 61 -7.34 -1.05 5.51
CA ILE A 61 -7.00 -0.33 4.27
C ILE A 61 -7.63 1.06 4.27
N LEU A 62 -6.82 2.09 4.00
CA LEU A 62 -7.26 3.44 3.69
C LEU A 62 -6.78 3.81 2.28
N SER A 63 -7.74 4.16 1.41
CA SER A 63 -7.50 4.35 -0.03
C SER A 63 -8.10 5.66 -0.55
N PRO A 64 -7.52 6.84 -0.23
CA PRO A 64 -7.97 8.11 -0.78
C PRO A 64 -7.77 8.18 -2.31
N GLU A 65 -8.61 8.97 -2.97
CA GLU A 65 -8.40 9.36 -4.37
C GLU A 65 -7.25 10.37 -4.43
N LEU A 66 -6.19 10.06 -5.20
CA LEU A 66 -4.97 10.88 -5.31
C LEU A 66 -4.68 11.31 -6.76
N THR A 67 -5.68 11.25 -7.64
CA THR A 67 -5.53 11.43 -9.10
C THR A 67 -4.71 12.67 -9.47
N THR A 68 -4.94 13.81 -8.83
CA THR A 68 -4.21 15.05 -9.13
C THR A 68 -2.70 14.92 -8.91
N ILE A 69 -2.29 14.23 -7.84
CA ILE A 69 -0.87 14.01 -7.51
C ILE A 69 -0.27 12.95 -8.45
N GLU A 70 -1.01 11.88 -8.72
CA GLU A 70 -0.56 10.79 -9.59
C GLU A 70 -0.34 11.27 -11.03
N THR A 71 -1.27 12.07 -11.56
CA THR A 71 -1.21 12.55 -12.95
C THR A 71 -0.19 13.68 -13.14
N ASN A 72 -0.07 14.61 -12.19
CA ASN A 72 0.77 15.80 -12.38
C ASN A 72 2.13 15.72 -11.67
N GLY A 73 2.23 14.98 -10.56
CA GLY A 73 3.41 14.93 -9.70
C GLY A 73 4.20 13.62 -9.78
N GLY A 74 3.67 12.59 -10.44
CA GLY A 74 4.33 11.28 -10.60
C GLY A 74 4.54 10.49 -9.31
N GLY A 75 3.88 10.88 -8.21
CA GLY A 75 3.93 10.21 -6.91
C GLY A 75 2.57 9.65 -6.48
N SER A 76 2.56 8.86 -5.42
CA SER A 76 1.32 8.33 -4.81
C SER A 76 1.42 8.34 -3.28
N ALA A 77 0.56 7.56 -2.61
CA ALA A 77 0.34 7.63 -1.16
C ALA A 77 1.63 7.65 -0.32
N ARG A 78 2.54 6.69 -0.51
CA ARG A 78 3.81 6.64 0.25
C ARG A 78 4.70 7.86 0.00
N CYS A 79 4.73 8.39 -1.23
CA CYS A 79 5.53 9.57 -1.54
C CYS A 79 5.05 10.85 -0.85
N MET A 80 3.80 10.88 -0.37
CA MET A 80 3.20 12.02 0.33
C MET A 80 3.37 11.95 1.86
N ILE A 81 4.06 10.93 2.37
CA ILE A 81 4.15 10.65 3.81
C ILE A 81 5.63 10.58 4.22
N ALA A 82 5.98 11.33 5.25
CA ALA A 82 7.29 11.26 5.89
C ALA A 82 7.14 10.65 7.29
N GLU A 83 7.89 9.58 7.56
CA GLU A 83 7.98 9.00 8.90
C GLU A 83 8.88 9.87 9.78
N LEU A 84 8.38 10.26 10.96
CA LEU A 84 9.16 10.95 11.97
C LEU A 84 9.73 9.91 12.95
N PHE A 85 11.02 9.62 12.84
CA PHE A 85 11.74 8.74 13.76
C PHE A 85 12.35 9.62 14.88
N HIS A 86 11.68 9.69 16.02
CA HIS A 86 12.19 10.32 17.25
C HIS A 86 12.48 9.26 18.30
#